data_AF-A0A6G0Y103-F1
#
_entry.id   AF-A0A6G0Y103-F1
#
_cell.length_a   1.000
_cell.length_b   1.000
_cell.length_c   1.000
_cell.angle_alpha   90.00
_cell.angle_beta   90.00
_cell.angle_gamma   90.00
#
_symmetry.space_group_name_H-M   'P 1'
#
loop_
_entity.id
_entity.type
_entity.pdbx_description
1 polymer ?
#
loop_
_entity_poly.entity_id
_entity_poly.type
_entity_poly.pdbx_seq_one_letter_code
_entity_poly.pdbx_strand_id
1 'polypeptide(L)'
;MVENIPSLIARRGQLRVAITRFSTYIQSEGREVVQIEIRKAKIEENWYEFEKVQSEIEDNDEESRNTSEHYPYQIEFENLYFKIMSEAEICIRASKQESSKVETKNLIDWGHNSEEKTQKNSTKSIVRLAPLNIPVFFRKI
;
A
#
# COMPACT_ATOMS: atom_id res chain seq x y z
N MET A 1 -33.52 -13.30 -2.25
CA MET A 1 -33.36 -14.23 -3.39
C MET A 1 -31.98 -14.83 -3.18
N VAL A 2 -31.88 -16.13 -2.90
CA VAL A 2 -30.59 -16.78 -2.69
C VAL A 2 -29.87 -16.80 -4.04
N GLU A 3 -28.69 -16.20 -4.14
CA GLU A 3 -27.90 -16.28 -5.37
C GLU A 3 -27.51 -17.74 -5.64
N ASN A 4 -27.49 -18.15 -6.91
CA ASN A 4 -27.17 -19.53 -7.27
C ASN A 4 -25.65 -19.75 -7.20
N ILE A 5 -25.19 -20.91 -6.73
CA ILE A 5 -23.76 -21.23 -6.55
C ILE A 5 -22.90 -20.88 -7.79
N PRO A 6 -23.30 -21.18 -9.05
CA PRO A 6 -22.57 -20.75 -10.25
C PRO A 6 -22.39 -19.24 -10.39
N SER A 7 -23.38 -18.41 -9.99
CA SER A 7 -23.23 -16.94 -10.06
C SER A 7 -22.24 -16.44 -9.02
N LEU A 8 -22.26 -17.01 -7.82
CA LEU A 8 -21.29 -16.71 -6.77
C LEU A 8 -19.87 -17.11 -7.18
N ILE A 9 -19.68 -18.29 -7.78
CA ILE A 9 -18.38 -18.75 -8.30
C ILE A 9 -17.88 -17.80 -9.40
N ALA A 10 -18.75 -17.41 -10.33
CA ALA A 10 -18.41 -16.47 -11.39
C ALA A 10 -18.01 -15.10 -10.81
N ARG A 11 -18.76 -14.61 -9.82
CA ARG A 11 -18.48 -13.35 -9.12
C ARG A 11 -17.12 -13.40 -8.42
N ARG A 12 -16.84 -14.47 -7.67
CA ARG A 12 -15.54 -14.72 -7.01
C ARG A 12 -14.39 -14.70 -8.02
N GLY A 13 -14.59 -15.32 -9.19
CA GLY A 13 -13.63 -15.27 -10.30
C GLY A 13 -13.35 -13.86 -10.82
N GLN A 14 -14.38 -13.02 -10.96
CA GLN A 14 -14.22 -11.62 -11.38
C GLN A 14 -13.39 -10.80 -10.38
N LEU A 15 -13.55 -11.04 -9.09
CA LEU A 15 -12.77 -10.39 -8.04
C LEU A 15 -11.29 -10.76 -8.15
N ARG A 16 -10.99 -12.04 -8.40
CA ARG A 16 -9.60 -12.50 -8.63
C ARG A 16 -8.99 -11.81 -9.85
N VAL A 17 -9.73 -11.72 -10.95
CA VAL A 17 -9.30 -11.01 -12.16
C VAL A 17 -9.03 -9.52 -11.88
N ALA A 18 -9.81 -8.87 -11.01
CA ALA A 18 -9.56 -7.49 -10.63
C ALA A 18 -8.19 -7.32 -9.93
N ILE A 19 -7.82 -8.24 -9.03
CA ILE A 19 -6.49 -8.26 -8.40
C ILE A 19 -5.39 -8.50 -9.45
N THR A 20 -5.59 -9.45 -10.37
CA THR A 20 -4.62 -9.71 -11.45
C THR A 20 -4.41 -8.48 -12.33
N ARG A 21 -5.47 -7.78 -12.74
CA ARG A 21 -5.36 -6.52 -13.51
C ARG A 21 -4.60 -5.44 -12.74
N PHE A 22 -4.77 -5.38 -11.42
CA PHE A 22 -4.01 -4.45 -10.59
C PHE A 22 -2.52 -4.82 -10.54
N SER A 23 -2.19 -6.10 -10.38
CA SER A 23 -0.82 -6.62 -10.47
C SER A 23 -0.15 -6.24 -11.79
N THR A 24 -0.84 -6.43 -12.92
CA THR A 24 -0.33 -6.02 -14.24
C THR A 24 -0.02 -4.52 -14.30
N TYR A 25 -0.86 -3.69 -13.67
CA TYR A 25 -0.62 -2.25 -13.61
C TYR A 25 0.58 -1.88 -12.72
N ILE A 26 0.76 -2.56 -11.59
CA ILE A 26 1.94 -2.34 -10.72
C ILE A 26 3.23 -2.73 -11.45
N GLN A 27 3.17 -3.72 -12.34
CA GLN A 27 4.32 -4.20 -13.09
C GLN A 27 4.57 -3.41 -14.37
N SER A 28 3.64 -2.55 -14.81
CA SER A 28 3.81 -1.79 -16.04
C SER A 28 4.83 -0.66 -15.88
N GLU A 29 5.56 -0.40 -16.96
CA GLU A 29 6.42 0.77 -17.09
C GLU A 29 5.59 2.06 -17.10
N GLY A 30 6.17 3.16 -16.63
CA GLY A 30 5.49 4.47 -16.64
C GLY A 30 4.26 4.59 -15.74
N ARG A 31 3.99 3.61 -14.87
CA ARG A 31 2.87 3.65 -13.91
C ARG A 31 2.97 4.87 -12.99
N GLU A 32 1.83 5.46 -12.69
CA GLU A 32 1.73 6.61 -11.80
C GLU A 32 1.41 6.16 -10.37
N VAL A 33 2.17 6.66 -9.40
CA VAL A 33 2.02 6.27 -7.99
C VAL A 33 0.64 6.65 -7.46
N VAL A 34 0.09 7.80 -7.87
CA VAL A 34 -1.27 8.23 -7.49
C VAL A 34 -2.32 7.23 -7.99
N GLN A 35 -2.16 6.68 -9.20
CA GLN A 35 -3.06 5.65 -9.70
C GLN A 35 -2.89 4.32 -8.96
N ILE A 36 -1.68 4.00 -8.48
CA ILE A 36 -1.46 2.84 -7.60
C ILE A 36 -2.25 3.03 -6.30
N GLU A 37 -2.20 4.21 -5.66
CA GLU A 37 -2.96 4.51 -4.44
C GLU A 37 -4.48 4.37 -4.66
N ILE A 38 -5.01 4.95 -5.75
CA ILE A 38 -6.45 4.87 -6.09
C ILE A 38 -6.88 3.42 -6.36
N ARG A 39 -6.10 2.68 -7.15
CA ARG A 39 -6.42 1.28 -7.49
C ARG A 39 -6.30 0.38 -6.26
N LYS A 40 -5.32 0.61 -5.38
CA LYS A 40 -5.16 -0.11 -4.11
C LYS A 40 -6.44 -0.01 -3.27
N ALA A 41 -6.99 1.20 -3.08
CA ALA A 41 -8.23 1.39 -2.33
C ALA A 41 -9.41 0.58 -2.92
N LYS A 42 -9.54 0.51 -4.25
CA LYS A 42 -10.55 -0.33 -4.91
C LYS A 42 -10.32 -1.83 -4.71
N ILE A 43 -9.06 -2.26 -4.56
CA ILE A 43 -8.75 -3.66 -4.27
C ILE A 43 -9.05 -4.00 -2.80
N GLU A 44 -8.92 -3.05 -1.87
CA GLU A 44 -9.39 -3.22 -0.48
C GLU A 44 -10.91 -3.42 -0.44
N GLU A 45 -11.68 -2.68 -1.23
CA GLU A 45 -13.13 -2.93 -1.39
C GLU A 45 -13.44 -4.34 -1.94
N ASN A 46 -12.65 -4.81 -2.91
CA ASN A 46 -12.79 -6.17 -3.46
C ASN A 46 -12.51 -7.27 -2.43
N TRP A 47 -11.69 -7.01 -1.40
CA TRP A 47 -11.44 -7.98 -0.32
C TRP A 47 -12.73 -8.28 0.45
N TYR A 48 -13.44 -7.24 0.87
CA TYR A 48 -14.69 -7.40 1.63
C TYR A 48 -15.78 -8.10 0.81
N GLU A 49 -15.89 -7.77 -0.48
CA GLU A 49 -16.81 -8.46 -1.39
C GLU A 49 -16.41 -9.93 -1.59
N PHE A 50 -15.11 -10.23 -1.62
CA PHE A 50 -14.63 -11.61 -1.70
C PHE A 50 -15.01 -12.40 -0.45
N GLU A 51 -14.77 -11.86 0.75
CA GLU A 51 -15.15 -12.51 2.02
C GLU A 51 -16.65 -12.82 2.04
N LYS A 52 -17.47 -11.84 1.65
CA LYS A 52 -18.93 -12.01 1.55
C LYS A 52 -19.32 -13.13 0.58
N VAL A 53 -18.81 -13.11 -0.65
CA VAL A 53 -19.13 -14.12 -1.67
C VAL A 53 -18.64 -15.50 -1.26
N GLN A 54 -17.46 -15.59 -0.63
CA GLN A 54 -16.91 -16.84 -0.12
C GLN A 54 -17.81 -17.43 0.98
N SER A 55 -18.23 -16.61 1.96
CA SER A 55 -19.15 -17.05 3.01
C SER A 55 -20.50 -17.50 2.44
N GLU A 56 -21.04 -16.78 1.45
CA GLU A 56 -22.29 -17.19 0.79
C GLU A 56 -22.13 -18.54 0.06
N ILE A 57 -20.98 -18.82 -0.56
CA ILE A 57 -20.70 -20.13 -1.17
C ILE A 57 -20.66 -21.22 -0.09
N GLU A 58 -19.94 -20.99 0.99
CA GLU A 58 -19.78 -21.95 2.10
C GLU A 58 -21.09 -22.24 2.84
N ASP A 59 -22.01 -21.28 2.89
CA ASP A 59 -23.34 -21.44 3.48
C ASP A 59 -24.30 -22.19 2.57
N ASN A 60 -24.15 -22.07 1.24
CA ASN A 60 -25.00 -22.79 0.28
C ASN A 60 -24.50 -24.21 -0.03
N ASP A 61 -23.27 -24.55 0.36
CA ASP A 61 -22.60 -25.81 0.05
C ASP A 61 -22.05 -26.47 1.35
N GLU A 62 -22.96 -26.84 2.26
CA GLU A 62 -22.63 -27.35 3.61
C GLU A 62 -21.72 -28.60 3.60
N GLU A 63 -21.76 -29.42 2.54
CA GLU A 63 -20.96 -30.65 2.40
C GLU A 63 -19.50 -30.37 1.97
N SER A 64 -19.20 -29.12 1.61
CA SER A 64 -18.01 -28.71 0.86
C SER A 64 -17.09 -27.76 1.63
N ARG A 65 -17.54 -27.24 2.78
CA ARG A 65 -16.84 -26.29 3.66
C ARG A 65 -15.37 -26.62 3.97
N ASN A 66 -14.97 -27.90 4.01
CA ASN A 66 -13.59 -28.31 4.39
C ASN A 66 -12.93 -29.32 3.44
N THR A 67 -13.61 -29.75 2.38
CA THR A 67 -13.15 -30.81 1.45
C THR A 67 -13.26 -30.41 -0.02
N SER A 68 -13.93 -29.30 -0.34
CA SER A 68 -14.10 -28.88 -1.72
C SER A 68 -13.00 -27.93 -2.20
N GLU A 69 -13.03 -27.73 -3.52
CA GLU A 69 -12.23 -26.78 -4.29
C GLU A 69 -12.27 -25.33 -3.75
N HIS A 70 -13.21 -25.01 -2.85
CA HIS A 70 -13.39 -23.66 -2.29
C HIS A 70 -12.31 -23.27 -1.28
N TYR A 71 -11.86 -24.18 -0.42
CA TYR A 71 -10.83 -23.87 0.59
C TYR A 71 -9.45 -23.60 -0.06
N PRO A 72 -8.96 -24.43 -1.00
CA PRO A 72 -7.74 -24.11 -1.75
C PRO A 72 -7.87 -22.80 -2.55
N TYR A 73 -9.03 -22.55 -3.17
CA TYR A 73 -9.27 -21.31 -3.90
C TYR A 73 -9.15 -20.09 -2.99
N GLN A 74 -9.71 -20.15 -1.79
CA GLN A 74 -9.62 -19.08 -0.81
C GLN A 74 -8.16 -18.77 -0.49
N ILE A 75 -7.37 -19.79 -0.11
CA ILE A 75 -5.94 -19.62 0.19
C ILE A 75 -5.18 -18.98 -0.99
N GLU A 76 -5.44 -19.43 -2.22
CA GLU A 76 -4.82 -18.83 -3.40
C GLU A 76 -5.19 -17.36 -3.60
N PHE A 77 -6.46 -17.02 -3.39
CA PHE A 77 -6.95 -15.65 -3.48
C PHE A 77 -6.29 -14.76 -2.42
N GLU A 78 -6.24 -15.21 -1.17
CA GLU A 78 -5.65 -14.46 -0.05
C GLU A 78 -4.16 -14.20 -0.29
N ASN A 79 -3.42 -15.23 -0.69
CA ASN A 79 -2.01 -15.10 -1.02
C ASN A 79 -1.77 -14.12 -2.18
N LEU A 80 -2.62 -14.19 -3.23
CA LEU A 80 -2.55 -13.24 -4.33
C LEU A 80 -2.83 -11.82 -3.85
N TYR A 81 -3.89 -11.62 -3.07
CA TYR A 81 -4.25 -10.31 -2.52
C TYR A 81 -3.09 -9.71 -1.72
N PHE A 82 -2.60 -10.40 -0.69
CA PHE A 82 -1.57 -9.87 0.19
C PHE A 82 -0.25 -9.61 -0.55
N LYS A 83 0.12 -10.50 -1.48
CA LYS A 83 1.29 -10.28 -2.34
C LYS A 83 1.17 -8.96 -3.10
N ILE A 84 0.08 -8.78 -3.84
CA ILE A 84 -0.10 -7.59 -4.70
C ILE A 84 -0.26 -6.30 -3.88
N MET A 85 -0.95 -6.37 -2.74
CA MET A 85 -1.08 -5.22 -1.83
C MET A 85 0.26 -4.81 -1.23
N SER A 86 1.11 -5.78 -0.90
CA SER A 86 2.47 -5.50 -0.41
C SER A 86 3.35 -4.87 -1.50
N GLU A 87 3.28 -5.35 -2.74
CA GLU A 87 4.00 -4.79 -3.89
C GLU A 87 3.57 -3.34 -4.16
N ALA A 88 2.26 -3.06 -4.10
CA ALA A 88 1.72 -1.71 -4.23
C ALA A 88 2.25 -0.78 -3.14
N GLU A 89 2.23 -1.23 -1.88
CA GLU A 89 2.72 -0.47 -0.73
C GLU A 89 4.22 -0.14 -0.85
N ILE A 90 5.03 -1.09 -1.32
CA ILE A 90 6.46 -0.87 -1.59
C ILE A 90 6.64 0.22 -2.66
N CYS A 91 5.87 0.18 -3.76
CA CYS A 91 5.94 1.19 -4.81
C CYS A 91 5.58 2.60 -4.28
N ILE A 92 4.54 2.71 -3.47
CA ILE A 92 4.11 3.98 -2.87
C ILE A 92 5.18 4.55 -1.94
N ARG A 93 5.79 3.71 -1.10
CA ARG A 93 6.85 4.13 -0.17
C ARG A 93 8.13 4.55 -0.89
N ALA A 94 8.51 3.84 -1.95
CA ALA A 94 9.68 4.18 -2.75
C ALA A 94 9.57 5.59 -3.33
N SER A 95 8.40 5.96 -3.86
CA SER A 95 8.14 7.30 -4.39
C SER A 95 8.22 8.41 -3.33
N LYS A 96 7.74 8.14 -2.12
CA LYS A 96 7.81 9.10 -1.00
C LYS A 96 9.26 9.35 -0.54
N GLN A 97 10.13 8.33 -0.62
CA GLN A 97 11.56 8.50 -0.30
C GLN A 97 12.37 9.18 -1.40
N GLU A 98 11.99 9.04 -2.67
CA GLU A 98 12.60 9.78 -3.78
C GLU A 98 12.34 11.29 -3.62
N SER A 99 11.10 11.65 -3.27
CA SER A 99 10.66 13.05 -3.13
C SER A 99 11.44 13.79 -2.02
N SER A 100 11.73 13.14 -0.90
CA SER A 100 12.48 13.75 0.23
C SER A 100 13.99 13.94 -0.04
N LYS A 101 14.58 13.16 -0.96
CA LYS A 101 15.98 13.33 -1.39
C LYS A 101 16.17 14.46 -2.41
N VAL A 102 15.13 14.84 -3.14
CA VAL A 102 15.21 15.93 -4.13
C VAL A 102 15.09 17.29 -3.45
N GLU A 103 14.22 17.42 -2.44
CA GLU A 103 14.08 18.67 -1.66
C GLU A 103 15.37 19.07 -0.93
N THR A 104 16.19 18.10 -0.49
CA THR A 104 17.48 18.39 0.15
C THR A 104 18.57 18.84 -0.83
N LYS A 105 18.48 18.50 -2.12
CA LYS A 105 19.45 18.94 -3.14
C LYS A 105 19.16 20.35 -3.65
N ASN A 106 17.90 20.77 -3.66
CA ASN A 106 17.48 22.08 -4.16
C ASN A 106 17.70 23.24 -3.16
N LEU A 107 18.18 22.96 -1.94
CA LEU A 107 18.45 23.98 -0.91
C LEU A 107 19.92 24.38 -0.78
N ILE A 108 20.85 23.79 -1.55
CA ILE A 108 22.31 23.98 -1.37
C ILE A 108 22.94 24.89 -2.45
N ASP A 109 22.18 25.37 -3.44
CA ASP A 109 22.76 26.21 -4.50
C ASP A 109 22.55 27.71 -4.27
N TRP A 110 23.11 28.26 -3.18
CA TRP A 110 23.31 29.71 -3.03
C TRP A 110 24.68 29.99 -2.38
N GLY A 111 25.70 30.15 -3.24
CA GLY A 111 26.87 31.00 -3.01
C GLY A 111 28.08 30.39 -2.28
N HIS A 112 29.17 30.12 -3.00
CA HIS A 112 30.39 30.95 -3.00
C HIS A 112 31.55 30.22 -3.71
N ASN A 113 32.14 30.91 -4.68
CA ASN A 113 33.49 30.63 -5.17
C ASN A 113 34.51 30.93 -4.06
N SER A 114 35.33 29.95 -3.68
CA SER A 114 36.73 30.16 -3.31
C SER A 114 37.44 28.81 -3.17
N GLU A 115 38.65 28.77 -3.70
CA GLU A 115 39.58 27.66 -3.68
C GLU A 115 40.02 27.23 -2.27
N GLU A 116 40.64 26.05 -2.25
CA GLU A 116 41.61 25.53 -1.27
C GLU A 116 41.18 24.44 -0.27
N LYS A 117 42.11 23.47 -0.20
CA LYS A 117 42.13 22.18 0.49
C LYS A 117 41.91 22.36 1.99
N THR A 118 41.28 21.37 2.65
CA THR A 118 41.84 20.63 3.80
C THR A 118 40.86 19.51 4.24
N GLN A 119 41.41 18.31 4.33
CA GLN A 119 40.85 17.08 4.87
C GLN A 119 40.40 17.23 6.33
N LYS A 120 39.11 17.04 6.66
CA LYS A 120 38.62 16.92 8.05
C LYS A 120 37.42 15.98 8.18
N ASN A 121 37.48 15.17 9.23
CA ASN A 121 36.59 14.06 9.57
C ASN A 121 35.11 14.46 9.59
N SER A 122 34.27 13.64 8.95
CA SER A 122 32.81 13.78 8.97
C SER A 122 32.26 13.43 10.36
N THR A 123 32.20 14.42 11.23
CA THR A 123 31.33 14.37 12.41
C THR A 123 29.91 14.65 11.94
N LYS A 124 29.01 13.69 12.18
CA LYS A 124 27.57 13.85 11.94
C LYS A 124 27.11 15.16 12.59
N SER A 125 26.67 16.12 11.77
CA SER A 125 26.14 17.40 12.23
C SER A 125 24.93 17.13 13.14
N ILE A 126 25.07 17.46 14.43
CA ILE A 126 23.96 17.39 15.38
C ILE A 126 23.09 18.62 15.12
N VAL A 127 21.93 18.41 14.51
CA VAL A 127 20.96 19.49 14.31
C VAL A 127 20.37 19.84 15.68
N ARG A 128 20.78 20.98 16.25
CA ARG A 128 20.18 21.52 17.47
C ARG A 128 18.92 22.30 17.10
N LEU A 129 17.77 21.84 17.60
CA LEU A 129 16.50 22.55 17.44
C LEU A 129 16.37 23.67 18.48
N ALA A 130 15.69 24.75 18.11
CA ALA A 130 15.35 25.83 19.03
C ALA A 130 14.33 25.33 20.09
N PRO A 131 14.41 25.80 21.35
CA PRO A 131 13.43 25.46 22.38
C PRO A 131 12.02 25.91 21.99
N LEU A 132 11.03 25.03 22.16
CA LEU A 132 9.63 25.37 21.96
C LEU A 132 9.09 26.16 23.16
N ASN A 133 8.35 27.24 22.90
CA ASN A 133 7.63 27.98 23.93
C ASN A 133 6.37 27.20 24.34
N ILE A 134 6.38 26.63 25.55
CA ILE A 134 5.23 25.91 26.11
C ILE A 134 4.31 26.92 26.82
N PRO A 135 3.01 27.00 26.48
CA PRO A 135 2.06 27.87 27.17
C PRO A 135 1.89 27.45 28.64
N VAL A 136 2.00 28.41 29.56
CA VAL A 136 1.74 28.20 30.99
C VAL A 136 0.25 28.40 31.24
N PHE A 137 -0.45 27.32 31.61
CA PHE A 137 -1.86 27.39 31.99
C PHE A 137 -1.98 27.66 33.48
N PHE A 138 -2.39 28.89 33.83
CA PHE A 138 -2.78 29.21 35.19
C PHE A 138 -4.19 28.67 35.46
N ARG A 139 -4.30 27.73 36.41
CA ARG A 139 -5.59 27.31 36.95
C ARG A 139 -6.12 28.45 37.83
N LYS A 140 -7.15 29.17 37.38
CA LYS A 140 -7.95 30.03 38.27
C LYS A 140 -8.64 29.12 39.28
N ILE A 141 -8.37 29.36 40.56
CA ILE A 141 -9.13 28.83 41.71
C ILE A 141 -10.39 29.67 41.86
#